data_AF-A0A1C2GKH8-F1
#
_entry.id   AF-A0A1C2GKH8-F1
#
_cell.length_a   1.000
_cell.length_b   1.000
_cell.length_c   1.000
_cell.angle_alpha   90.00
_cell.angle_beta   90.00
_cell.angle_gamma   90.00
#
_symmetry.space_group_name_H-M   'P 1'
#
loop_
_entity.id
_entity.type
_entity.pdbx_description
1 polymer ?
#
loop_
_entity_poly.entity_id
_entity_poly.type
_entity_poly.pdbx_seq_one_letter_code
_entity_poly.pdbx_strand_id
1 'polypeptide(L)'
;MAKTTNTCWVAFAAMIFVYSSVSGQKIPTRNEVEKLADSSYQEKKYQAATILYESLLKRTDFLAKRSTIMYNIACCLNLQGKKDSALIMLKQAIKTGYGNKTNLLADKDLATLHADPNWAPIIKSVKESKKILNTDPRKVRLITEDIHRFWKAYDKALKDTAHFKQIFKKEYFDKASKGMDDYMSLKVSSIDFFVDHIKLAPQYYKAIRKTSLQVDNFKSTFTNSFVRLKELYPAAKFPDVYFLIGAFTSGGTVSNTGLLIGVNQYCKSDGIPTDELSFGLKTRMGDFKYLPNIIAHELIHYQQDGLKEDTTTLSYVIREGMADMIGELISGNNANAALHDWANGKEKMIWRRFEKDMYYNRYGNWIANSQQATPDNLPDQGYWVGYQICKAYYDKSDDKNKAVNDMLNIKDYKAFYEKSGVAKLFQ
;
A
#
# COMPACT_ATOMS: atom_id res chain seq x y z
N MET A 1 -14.45 -34.31 58.47
CA MET A 1 -13.22 -33.69 59.02
C MET A 1 -12.15 -33.68 57.93
N ALA A 2 -11.40 -32.57 57.82
CA ALA A 2 -10.15 -32.32 57.05
C ALA A 2 -10.17 -32.59 55.52
N LYS A 3 -10.23 -31.56 54.65
CA LYS A 3 -9.14 -30.69 54.14
C LYS A 3 -7.98 -31.44 53.47
N THR A 4 -7.84 -31.31 52.14
CA THR A 4 -6.74 -30.57 51.49
C THR A 4 -7.00 -30.32 50.00
N THR A 5 -6.82 -29.06 49.62
CA THR A 5 -6.78 -28.47 48.27
C THR A 5 -5.42 -28.71 47.61
N ASN A 6 -5.36 -28.77 46.27
CA ASN A 6 -4.34 -28.05 45.48
C ASN A 6 -4.66 -28.05 43.98
N THR A 7 -5.22 -26.93 43.52
CA THR A 7 -5.17 -26.43 42.15
C THR A 7 -3.80 -25.81 41.89
N CYS A 8 -3.10 -26.22 40.82
CA CYS A 8 -1.90 -25.56 40.35
C CYS A 8 -2.17 -24.92 38.98
N TRP A 9 -2.38 -23.60 39.00
CA TRP A 9 -2.39 -22.74 37.83
C TRP A 9 -0.93 -22.39 37.47
N VAL A 10 -0.47 -22.79 36.29
CA VAL A 10 0.80 -22.29 35.75
C VAL A 10 0.52 -20.97 35.04
N ALA A 11 0.70 -19.87 35.76
CA ALA A 11 0.72 -18.53 35.19
C ALA A 11 2.14 -18.25 34.64
N PHE A 12 2.29 -18.23 33.32
CA PHE A 12 3.50 -17.74 32.66
C PHE A 12 3.54 -16.20 32.76
N ALA A 13 4.20 -15.68 33.79
CA ALA A 13 4.52 -14.26 33.90
C ALA A 13 5.71 -13.94 32.98
N ALA A 14 5.44 -13.42 31.79
CA ALA A 14 6.47 -12.84 30.93
C ALA A 14 6.86 -11.46 31.48
N MET A 15 7.85 -11.39 32.36
CA MET A 15 8.56 -10.15 32.67
C MET A 15 9.44 -9.77 31.48
N ILE A 16 9.01 -8.79 30.68
CA ILE A 16 9.88 -8.16 29.70
C ILE A 16 10.73 -7.12 30.44
N PHE A 17 11.93 -7.53 30.85
CA PHE A 17 12.98 -6.62 31.26
C PHE A 17 13.49 -5.85 30.04
N VAL A 18 13.24 -4.54 30.00
CA VAL A 18 14.00 -3.64 29.15
C VAL A 18 15.28 -3.29 29.92
N TYR A 19 16.31 -4.14 29.81
CA TYR A 19 17.66 -3.80 30.23
C TYR A 19 18.53 -3.53 29.01
N SER A 20 19.23 -2.40 29.06
CA SER A 20 20.38 -2.10 28.21
C SER A 20 21.59 -2.92 28.64
N SER A 21 22.24 -3.51 27.64
CA SER A 21 23.67 -3.84 27.55
C SER A 21 24.30 -4.75 28.62
N VAL A 22 23.98 -6.05 28.59
CA VAL A 22 24.94 -7.16 28.76
C VAL A 22 24.37 -8.38 28.02
N SER A 23 25.19 -9.06 27.21
CA SER A 23 24.86 -10.13 26.25
C SER A 23 24.38 -9.65 24.87
N GLY A 24 24.93 -10.23 23.80
CA GLY A 24 24.79 -9.82 22.40
C GLY A 24 23.39 -9.98 21.77
N GLN A 25 22.32 -9.61 22.48
CA GLN A 25 21.00 -9.48 21.88
C GLN A 25 20.95 -8.22 21.01
N LYS A 26 20.75 -8.46 19.70
CA LYS A 26 20.50 -7.41 18.71
C LYS A 26 19.31 -6.56 19.15
N ILE A 27 19.47 -5.23 19.09
CA ILE A 27 18.36 -4.30 19.34
C ILE A 27 17.23 -4.64 18.36
N PRO A 28 16.00 -4.92 18.84
CA PRO A 28 14.90 -5.27 17.96
C PRO A 28 14.59 -4.13 17.00
N THR A 29 14.36 -4.48 15.75
CA THR A 29 13.93 -3.58 14.69
C THR A 29 12.56 -2.99 15.01
N ARG A 30 12.22 -1.86 14.38
CA ARG A 30 10.89 -1.23 14.51
C ARG A 30 9.76 -2.24 14.27
N ASN A 31 9.86 -3.05 13.21
CA ASN A 31 8.82 -3.99 12.83
C ASN A 31 8.69 -5.15 13.82
N GLU A 32 9.79 -5.59 14.44
CA GLU A 32 9.74 -6.59 15.50
C GLU A 32 9.05 -6.04 16.75
N VAL A 33 9.35 -4.79 17.14
CA VAL A 33 8.69 -4.12 18.27
C VAL A 33 7.19 -3.94 18.00
N GLU A 34 6.81 -3.53 16.79
CA GLU A 34 5.41 -3.36 16.39
C GLU A 34 4.65 -4.70 16.47
N LYS A 35 5.21 -5.79 15.91
CA LYS A 35 4.60 -7.13 16.04
C LYS A 35 4.44 -7.58 17.50
N LEU A 36 5.44 -7.32 18.34
CA LEU A 36 5.36 -7.65 19.77
C LEU A 36 4.30 -6.80 20.49
N ALA A 37 4.16 -5.52 20.15
CA ALA A 37 3.14 -4.65 20.69
C ALA A 37 1.74 -5.15 20.32
N ASP A 38 1.53 -5.46 19.05
CA ASP A 38 0.27 -5.97 18.53
C ASP A 38 -0.07 -7.33 19.15
N SER A 39 0.90 -8.26 19.25
CA SER A 39 0.71 -9.56 19.93
C SER A 39 0.33 -9.38 21.40
N SER A 40 1.02 -8.49 22.12
CA SER A 40 0.72 -8.19 23.52
C SER A 40 -0.68 -7.62 23.69
N TYR A 41 -1.12 -6.77 22.77
CA TYR A 41 -2.47 -6.23 22.73
C TYR A 41 -3.52 -7.35 22.49
N GLN A 42 -3.30 -8.24 21.51
CA GLN A 42 -4.20 -9.37 21.23
C GLN A 42 -4.30 -10.34 22.41
N GLU A 43 -3.20 -10.55 23.15
CA GLU A 43 -3.16 -11.35 24.37
C GLU A 43 -3.74 -10.63 25.60
N LYS A 44 -4.33 -9.44 25.41
CA LYS A 44 -4.90 -8.58 26.46
C LYS A 44 -3.89 -8.11 27.52
N LYS A 45 -2.59 -8.17 27.20
CA LYS A 45 -1.49 -7.64 28.04
C LYS A 45 -1.32 -6.15 27.80
N TYR A 46 -2.37 -5.37 28.07
CA TYR A 46 -2.46 -3.96 27.65
C TYR A 46 -1.35 -3.07 28.22
N GLN A 47 -0.88 -3.32 29.46
CA GLN A 47 0.24 -2.56 30.02
C GLN A 47 1.54 -2.81 29.26
N ALA A 48 1.83 -4.07 28.89
CA ALA A 48 3.00 -4.42 28.08
C ALA A 48 2.88 -3.82 26.68
N ALA A 49 1.69 -3.89 26.06
CA ALA A 49 1.41 -3.27 24.77
C ALA A 49 1.64 -1.75 24.80
N THR A 50 1.15 -1.05 25.84
CA THR A 50 1.39 0.40 26.03
C THR A 50 2.88 0.72 26.03
N ILE A 51 3.69 0.01 26.82
CA ILE A 51 5.14 0.24 26.91
C ILE A 51 5.82 0.03 25.55
N LEU A 52 5.43 -1.02 24.82
CA LEU A 52 5.98 -1.32 23.49
C LEU A 52 5.58 -0.25 22.46
N TYR A 53 4.32 0.19 22.46
CA TYR A 53 3.87 1.28 21.59
C TYR A 53 4.54 2.62 21.93
N GLU A 54 4.76 2.94 23.21
CA GLU A 54 5.50 4.15 23.60
C GLU A 54 6.96 4.10 23.13
N SER A 55 7.61 2.94 23.21
CA SER A 55 8.94 2.70 22.63
C SER A 55 8.92 2.88 21.12
N LEU A 56 7.90 2.35 20.43
CA LEU A 56 7.70 2.49 18.99
C LEU A 56 7.48 3.96 18.59
N LEU A 57 6.70 4.71 19.37
CA LEU A 57 6.43 6.12 19.15
C LEU A 57 7.72 6.96 19.20
N LYS A 58 8.66 6.64 20.11
CA LYS A 58 9.96 7.33 20.19
C LYS A 58 10.87 7.06 18.98
N ARG A 59 10.66 5.94 18.28
CA ARG A 59 11.47 5.49 17.14
C ARG A 59 10.82 5.74 15.77
N THR A 60 9.66 6.40 15.74
CA THR A 60 8.89 6.60 14.50
C THR A 60 9.02 8.04 14.00
N ASP A 61 9.52 8.18 12.77
CA ASP A 61 9.77 9.46 12.11
C ASP A 61 8.48 10.14 11.63
N PHE A 62 7.59 9.40 10.96
CA PHE A 62 6.47 9.97 10.21
C PHE A 62 5.25 10.26 11.08
N LEU A 63 4.69 11.48 10.97
CA LEU A 63 3.57 11.94 11.80
C LEU A 63 2.33 11.05 11.68
N ALA A 64 1.96 10.59 10.49
CA ALA A 64 0.78 9.74 10.33
C ALA A 64 0.93 8.42 11.11
N LYS A 65 2.10 7.77 11.02
CA LYS A 65 2.39 6.56 11.82
C LYS A 65 2.37 6.84 13.32
N ARG A 66 2.98 7.95 13.74
CA ARG A 66 2.96 8.39 15.14
C ARG A 66 1.52 8.58 15.64
N SER A 67 0.65 9.16 14.83
CA SER A 67 -0.75 9.39 15.17
C SER A 67 -1.51 8.07 15.39
N THR A 68 -1.28 7.05 14.55
CA THR A 68 -1.84 5.71 14.74
C THR A 68 -1.31 5.03 16.00
N ILE A 69 0.00 5.13 16.26
CA ILE A 69 0.60 4.58 17.48
C ILE A 69 0.01 5.24 18.74
N MET A 70 -0.16 6.57 18.74
CA MET A 70 -0.81 7.28 19.83
C MET A 70 -2.26 6.81 20.03
N TYR A 71 -3.01 6.63 18.95
CA TYR A 71 -4.36 6.06 19.02
C TYR A 71 -4.36 4.65 19.65
N ASN A 72 -3.44 3.76 19.26
CA ASN A 72 -3.32 2.42 19.86
C ASN A 72 -2.95 2.49 21.35
N ILE A 73 -2.09 3.44 21.75
CA ILE A 73 -1.78 3.69 23.17
C ILE A 73 -3.04 4.14 23.91
N ALA A 74 -3.85 5.03 23.33
CA ALA A 74 -5.09 5.48 23.94
C ALA A 74 -6.07 4.32 24.18
N CYS A 75 -6.21 3.40 23.21
CA CYS A 75 -7.02 2.19 23.34
C CYS A 75 -6.51 1.32 24.51
N CYS A 76 -5.21 1.01 24.53
CA CYS A 76 -4.60 0.22 25.61
C CYS A 76 -4.77 0.88 27.00
N LEU A 77 -4.65 2.20 27.09
CA LEU A 77 -4.83 2.95 28.33
C LEU A 77 -6.28 2.90 28.82
N ASN A 78 -7.25 3.05 27.91
CA ASN A 78 -8.65 2.95 28.28
C ASN A 78 -9.02 1.54 28.76
N LEU A 79 -8.51 0.50 28.10
CA LEU A 79 -8.69 -0.89 28.50
C LEU A 79 -8.03 -1.24 29.86
N GLN A 80 -7.06 -0.43 30.30
CA GLN A 80 -6.48 -0.48 31.65
C GLN A 80 -7.29 0.32 32.69
N GLY A 81 -8.40 0.96 32.31
CA GLY A 81 -9.18 1.85 33.16
C GLY A 81 -8.60 3.27 33.32
N LYS A 82 -7.53 3.60 32.60
CA LYS A 82 -6.84 4.91 32.68
C LYS A 82 -7.46 5.93 31.73
N LYS A 83 -8.73 6.29 31.99
CA LYS A 83 -9.56 7.12 31.08
C LYS A 83 -8.95 8.48 30.76
N ASP A 84 -8.46 9.21 31.77
CA ASP A 84 -7.86 10.55 31.57
C ASP A 84 -6.63 10.48 30.67
N SER A 85 -5.74 9.50 30.90
CA SER A 85 -4.56 9.28 30.08
C SER A 85 -4.94 8.90 28.65
N ALA A 86 -5.98 8.08 28.47
CA ALA A 86 -6.49 7.71 27.16
C ALA A 86 -7.02 8.94 26.39
N LEU A 87 -7.79 9.82 27.04
CA LEU A 87 -8.32 11.05 26.42
C LEU A 87 -7.22 12.03 26.04
N ILE A 88 -6.19 12.19 26.88
CA ILE A 88 -5.00 13.01 26.56
C ILE A 88 -4.28 12.45 25.34
N MET A 89 -4.01 11.14 25.33
CA MET A 89 -3.33 10.49 24.22
C MET A 89 -4.15 10.57 22.93
N LEU A 90 -5.47 10.43 23.02
CA LEU A 90 -6.36 10.56 21.86
C LEU A 90 -6.38 11.99 21.30
N LYS A 91 -6.43 13.01 22.16
CA LYS A 91 -6.25 14.42 21.76
C LYS A 91 -4.93 14.61 21.02
N GLN A 92 -3.85 14.00 21.51
CA GLN A 92 -2.54 14.08 20.87
C GLN A 92 -2.50 13.33 19.53
N ALA A 93 -3.13 12.15 19.42
CA ALA A 93 -3.27 11.41 18.17
C ALA A 93 -3.95 12.26 17.10
N ILE A 94 -5.10 12.87 17.43
CA ILE A 94 -5.86 13.71 16.50
C ILE A 94 -5.08 14.98 16.11
N LYS A 95 -4.43 15.64 17.08
CA LYS A 95 -3.55 16.79 16.80
C LYS A 95 -2.39 16.41 15.88
N THR A 96 -1.88 15.17 15.98
CA THR A 96 -0.78 14.64 15.16
C THR A 96 -1.24 14.18 13.77
N GLY A 97 -2.56 14.09 13.53
CA GLY A 97 -3.13 13.79 12.22
C GLY A 97 -4.05 12.58 12.15
N TYR A 98 -4.39 11.93 13.28
CA TYR A 98 -5.33 10.81 13.26
C TYR A 98 -6.73 11.29 12.85
N GLY A 99 -7.23 10.75 11.73
CA GLY A 99 -8.43 11.27 11.06
C GLY A 99 -9.57 10.26 10.86
N ASN A 100 -9.45 9.01 11.34
CA ASN A 100 -10.47 7.98 11.11
C ASN A 100 -11.62 8.10 12.12
N LYS A 101 -12.50 9.07 11.88
CA LYS A 101 -13.64 9.39 12.77
C LYS A 101 -14.63 8.23 12.92
N THR A 102 -14.93 7.54 11.82
CA THR A 102 -15.82 6.36 11.85
C THR A 102 -15.29 5.29 12.78
N ASN A 103 -13.99 4.99 12.71
CA ASN A 103 -13.35 4.04 13.61
C ASN A 103 -13.41 4.51 15.07
N LEU A 104 -13.10 5.78 15.35
CA LEU A 104 -13.20 6.32 16.72
C LEU A 104 -14.57 6.13 17.37
N LEU A 105 -15.64 6.27 16.58
CA LEU A 105 -17.02 6.14 17.07
C LEU A 105 -17.47 4.68 17.22
N ALA A 106 -16.88 3.76 16.45
CA ALA A 106 -17.27 2.35 16.43
C ALA A 106 -16.37 1.45 17.29
N ASP A 107 -15.17 1.92 17.63
CA ASP A 107 -14.17 1.15 18.34
C ASP A 107 -14.63 0.81 19.77
N LYS A 108 -14.72 -0.49 20.03
CA LYS A 108 -15.17 -1.03 21.31
C LYS A 108 -14.18 -0.75 22.42
N ASP A 109 -12.89 -0.59 22.10
CA ASP A 109 -11.86 -0.29 23.08
C ASP A 109 -12.03 1.10 23.69
N LEU A 110 -12.73 2.02 23.01
CA LEU A 110 -12.98 3.38 23.46
C LEU A 110 -14.41 3.57 24.00
N ALA A 111 -15.25 2.55 23.99
CA ALA A 111 -16.67 2.66 24.32
C ALA A 111 -16.94 3.31 25.68
N THR A 112 -16.11 3.04 26.69
CA THR A 112 -16.25 3.62 28.03
C THR A 112 -15.89 5.10 28.12
N LEU A 113 -15.29 5.67 27.06
CA LEU A 113 -15.00 7.09 26.92
C LEU A 113 -16.16 7.85 26.26
N HIS A 114 -17.09 7.19 25.56
CA HIS A 114 -18.13 7.88 24.78
C HIS A 114 -19.07 8.73 25.65
N ALA A 115 -19.25 8.33 26.91
CA ALA A 115 -20.04 9.06 27.90
C ALA A 115 -19.24 10.17 28.62
N ASP A 116 -17.92 10.27 28.40
CA ASP A 116 -17.09 11.30 29.03
C ASP A 116 -17.40 12.69 28.42
N PRO A 117 -17.55 13.74 29.25
CA PRO A 117 -17.81 15.10 28.75
C PRO A 117 -16.74 15.61 27.76
N ASN A 118 -15.49 15.12 27.85
CA ASN A 118 -14.41 15.49 26.95
C ASN A 118 -14.47 14.79 25.59
N TRP A 119 -15.26 13.72 25.44
CA TRP A 119 -15.32 12.94 24.21
C TRP A 119 -15.87 13.75 23.04
N ALA A 120 -17.03 14.37 23.20
CA ALA A 120 -17.68 15.11 22.12
C ALA A 120 -16.79 16.24 21.54
N PRO A 121 -16.11 17.08 22.35
CA PRO A 121 -15.12 18.03 21.85
C PRO A 121 -13.98 17.40 21.06
N ILE A 122 -13.44 16.26 21.53
CA ILE A 122 -12.36 15.53 20.84
C ILE A 122 -12.84 15.08 19.46
N ILE A 123 -13.99 14.42 19.39
CA ILE A 123 -14.56 13.92 18.12
C ILE A 123 -14.89 15.06 17.16
N LYS A 124 -15.34 16.21 17.66
CA LYS A 124 -15.59 17.40 16.83
C LYS A 124 -14.30 17.97 16.23
N SER A 125 -13.15 17.77 16.89
CA SER A 125 -11.84 18.25 16.41
C SER A 125 -11.20 17.38 15.33
N VAL A 126 -11.73 16.17 15.08
CA VAL A 126 -11.18 15.24 14.09
C VAL A 126 -11.31 15.82 12.68
N LYS A 127 -10.18 16.00 12.01
CA LYS A 127 -10.12 16.36 10.58
C LYS A 127 -10.08 15.08 9.76
N GLU A 128 -11.21 14.74 9.16
CA GLU A 128 -11.31 13.56 8.28
C GLU A 128 -10.51 13.78 6.99
N SER A 129 -9.64 12.83 6.65
CA SER A 129 -8.99 12.79 5.35
C SER A 129 -9.93 12.10 4.36
N LYS A 130 -10.66 12.89 3.55
CA LYS A 130 -11.53 12.36 2.50
C LYS A 130 -10.80 12.35 1.17
N LYS A 131 -11.06 11.31 0.35
CA LYS A 131 -10.59 11.25 -1.04
C LYS A 131 -11.06 12.51 -1.78
N ILE A 132 -10.13 13.29 -2.29
CA ILE A 132 -10.44 14.42 -3.19
C ILE A 132 -10.43 13.87 -4.61
N LEU A 133 -11.62 13.69 -5.17
CA LEU A 133 -11.78 13.12 -6.51
C LEU A 133 -12.47 14.11 -7.44
N ASN A 134 -11.87 14.29 -8.61
CA ASN A 134 -12.41 15.11 -9.69
C ASN A 134 -13.42 14.30 -10.51
N THR A 135 -14.44 14.96 -11.06
CA THR A 135 -15.32 14.35 -12.06
C THR A 135 -14.90 14.66 -13.49
N ASP A 136 -14.06 15.68 -13.65
CA ASP A 136 -13.45 16.09 -14.92
C ASP A 136 -11.97 15.64 -14.91
N PRO A 137 -11.58 14.70 -15.79
CA PRO A 137 -10.22 14.19 -15.85
C PRO A 137 -9.18 15.28 -16.16
N ARG A 138 -9.58 16.39 -16.80
CA ARG A 138 -8.66 17.49 -17.16
C ARG A 138 -8.29 18.39 -15.98
N LYS A 139 -9.01 18.28 -14.85
CA LYS A 139 -8.73 19.03 -13.62
C LYS A 139 -7.80 18.29 -12.66
N VAL A 140 -7.43 17.06 -13.00
CA VAL A 140 -6.51 16.26 -12.20
C VAL A 140 -5.14 16.93 -12.17
N ARG A 141 -4.57 17.08 -10.98
CA ARG A 141 -3.21 17.56 -10.83
C ARG A 141 -2.24 16.39 -10.97
N LEU A 142 -1.17 16.63 -11.74
CA LEU A 142 -0.06 15.69 -11.93
C LEU A 142 1.19 16.32 -11.26
N ILE A 143 1.43 15.96 -10.00
CA ILE A 143 2.41 16.59 -9.11
C ILE A 143 3.75 15.85 -9.21
N THR A 144 4.78 16.51 -9.73
CA THR A 144 6.13 15.94 -9.94
C THR A 144 7.19 16.56 -9.02
N GLU A 145 6.81 17.50 -8.16
CA GLU A 145 7.71 18.30 -7.32
C GLU A 145 8.63 17.46 -6.43
N ASP A 146 8.16 16.30 -5.96
CA ASP A 146 8.94 15.43 -5.08
C ASP A 146 10.11 14.76 -5.81
N ILE A 147 10.01 14.49 -7.12
CA ILE A 147 11.16 14.05 -7.93
C ILE A 147 12.26 15.13 -7.91
N HIS A 148 11.86 16.39 -8.10
CA HIS A 148 12.80 17.53 -8.13
C HIS A 148 13.42 17.77 -6.74
N ARG A 149 12.62 17.67 -5.67
CA ARG A 149 13.10 17.76 -4.28
C ARG A 149 14.06 16.62 -3.94
N PHE A 150 13.78 15.40 -4.39
CA PHE A 150 14.68 14.26 -4.22
C PHE A 150 16.05 14.55 -4.82
N TRP A 151 16.14 14.97 -6.08
CA TRP A 151 17.44 15.22 -6.72
C TRP A 151 18.20 16.37 -6.06
N LYS A 152 17.50 17.41 -5.59
CA LYS A 152 18.11 18.49 -4.80
C LYS A 152 18.69 17.98 -3.47
N ALA A 153 17.96 17.10 -2.78
CA ALA A 153 18.44 16.48 -1.54
C ALA A 153 19.62 15.54 -1.81
N TYR A 154 19.54 14.72 -2.86
CA TYR A 154 20.57 13.80 -3.29
C TYR A 154 21.89 14.51 -3.60
N ASP A 155 21.85 15.56 -4.43
CA ASP A 155 23.05 16.35 -4.79
C ASP A 155 23.73 17.01 -3.58
N LYS A 156 22.93 17.47 -2.61
CA LYS A 156 23.45 18.02 -1.35
C LYS A 156 24.05 16.92 -0.47
N ALA A 157 23.37 15.79 -0.36
CA ALA A 157 23.78 14.68 0.49
C ALA A 157 25.05 13.98 -0.02
N LEU A 158 25.31 13.99 -1.33
CA LEU A 158 26.58 13.51 -1.89
C LEU A 158 27.77 14.42 -1.57
N LYS A 159 27.54 15.70 -1.32
CA LYS A 159 28.59 16.65 -0.91
C LYS A 159 28.90 16.60 0.59
N ASP A 160 27.94 16.14 1.39
CA ASP A 160 28.05 16.01 2.84
C ASP A 160 27.45 14.66 3.28
N THR A 161 28.23 13.61 3.08
CA THR A 161 27.83 12.23 3.36
C THR A 161 27.69 11.95 4.85
N ALA A 162 28.35 12.74 5.71
CA ALA A 162 28.25 12.65 7.17
C ALA A 162 26.83 13.04 7.65
N HIS A 163 26.17 13.99 6.98
CA HIS A 163 24.82 14.45 7.31
C HIS A 163 23.75 13.97 6.32
N PHE A 164 24.01 12.89 5.58
CA PHE A 164 23.14 12.40 4.51
C PHE A 164 21.66 12.27 4.94
N LYS A 165 21.41 11.66 6.11
CA LYS A 165 20.06 11.50 6.68
C LYS A 165 19.39 12.83 6.98
N GLN A 166 20.11 13.74 7.66
CA GLN A 166 19.61 15.04 8.08
C GLN A 166 19.28 15.92 6.85
N ILE A 167 20.08 15.82 5.79
CA ILE A 167 19.85 16.50 4.53
C ILE A 167 18.58 15.97 3.87
N PHE A 168 18.41 14.65 3.76
CA PHE A 168 17.17 14.07 3.21
C PHE A 168 15.93 14.44 4.04
N LYS A 169 16.04 14.40 5.37
CA LYS A 169 14.97 14.89 6.24
C LYS A 169 14.60 16.34 5.93
N LYS A 170 15.56 17.25 5.95
CA LYS A 170 15.31 18.69 5.80
C LYS A 170 14.89 19.10 4.38
N GLU A 171 15.50 18.49 3.37
CA GLU A 171 15.36 18.93 1.97
C GLU A 171 14.30 18.16 1.20
N TYR A 172 13.99 16.92 1.61
CA TYR A 172 12.97 16.09 0.96
C TYR A 172 11.74 15.88 1.85
N PHE A 173 11.89 15.27 3.02
CA PHE A 173 10.74 14.84 3.82
C PHE A 173 10.02 16.00 4.53
N ASP A 174 10.73 16.96 5.13
CA ASP A 174 10.13 18.13 5.78
C ASP A 174 9.47 19.09 4.77
N LYS A 175 9.70 18.88 3.47
CA LYS A 175 9.14 19.63 2.35
C LYS A 175 8.29 18.76 1.43
N ALA A 176 7.93 17.55 1.87
CA ALA A 176 7.20 16.58 1.09
C ALA A 176 5.84 17.13 0.63
N SER A 177 5.39 16.72 -0.56
CA SER A 177 3.98 16.90 -0.88
C SER A 177 3.13 15.98 0.02
N LYS A 178 1.82 16.26 0.07
CA LYS A 178 0.86 15.41 0.76
C LYS A 178 0.90 13.94 0.27
N GLY A 179 1.15 13.72 -1.02
CA GLY A 179 1.26 12.36 -1.56
C GLY A 179 2.53 11.64 -1.10
N MET A 180 3.64 12.37 -0.98
CA MET A 180 4.87 11.80 -0.44
C MET A 180 4.76 11.50 1.06
N ASP A 181 4.07 12.33 1.84
CA ASP A 181 3.74 12.02 3.23
C ASP A 181 2.93 10.73 3.36
N ASP A 182 1.90 10.56 2.52
CA ASP A 182 1.11 9.32 2.46
C ASP A 182 1.98 8.13 2.05
N TYR A 183 2.86 8.28 1.05
CA TYR A 183 3.74 7.20 0.58
C TYR A 183 4.67 6.73 1.69
N MET A 184 5.34 7.66 2.37
CA MET A 184 6.26 7.30 3.47
C MET A 184 5.49 6.62 4.61
N SER A 185 4.28 7.10 4.90
CA SER A 185 3.45 6.54 5.95
C SER A 185 2.91 5.14 5.63
N LEU A 186 2.58 4.87 4.37
CA LEU A 186 2.01 3.59 3.94
C LEU A 186 3.08 2.56 3.56
N LYS A 187 4.20 3.01 2.98
CA LYS A 187 5.13 2.14 2.24
C LYS A 187 6.56 2.17 2.77
N VAL A 188 6.94 3.08 3.68
CA VAL A 188 8.34 3.19 4.13
C VAL A 188 8.45 3.14 5.65
N SER A 189 9.32 2.28 6.19
CA SER A 189 9.39 2.04 7.64
C SER A 189 9.98 3.22 8.43
N SER A 190 11.08 3.80 7.96
CA SER A 190 11.78 4.93 8.58
C SER A 190 12.57 5.73 7.53
N ILE A 191 13.04 6.92 7.91
CA ILE A 191 13.99 7.69 7.10
C ILE A 191 15.29 6.89 6.92
N ASP A 192 15.74 6.15 7.95
CA ASP A 192 16.94 5.29 7.87
C ASP A 192 16.79 4.24 6.78
N PHE A 193 15.67 3.51 6.76
CA PHE A 193 15.39 2.51 5.73
C PHE A 193 15.42 3.12 4.33
N PHE A 194 14.85 4.32 4.16
CA PHE A 194 14.90 5.02 2.88
C PHE A 194 16.35 5.32 2.47
N VAL A 195 17.13 6.00 3.33
CA VAL A 195 18.48 6.43 2.95
C VAL A 195 19.44 5.25 2.77
N ASP A 196 19.30 4.19 3.56
CA ASP A 196 20.07 2.96 3.40
C ASP A 196 19.80 2.33 2.03
N HIS A 197 18.53 2.27 1.63
CA HIS A 197 18.16 1.79 0.30
C HIS A 197 18.79 2.64 -0.82
N ILE A 198 18.78 3.98 -0.70
CA ILE A 198 19.45 4.85 -1.68
C ILE A 198 20.96 4.57 -1.75
N LYS A 199 21.61 4.42 -0.59
CA LYS A 199 23.06 4.20 -0.48
C LYS A 199 23.52 2.84 -1.00
N LEU A 200 22.64 1.84 -1.02
CA LEU A 200 22.96 0.49 -1.50
C LEU A 200 23.05 0.40 -3.03
N ALA A 201 22.51 1.38 -3.78
CA ALA A 201 22.49 1.34 -5.24
C ALA A 201 22.92 2.68 -5.89
N PRO A 202 24.12 3.20 -5.59
CA PRO A 202 24.55 4.52 -6.06
C PRO A 202 24.64 4.64 -7.59
N GLN A 203 25.05 3.59 -8.30
CA GLN A 203 25.13 3.60 -9.76
C GLN A 203 23.74 3.61 -10.39
N TYR A 204 22.81 2.85 -9.81
CA TYR A 204 21.41 2.88 -10.19
C TYR A 204 20.81 4.28 -10.02
N TYR A 205 20.91 4.86 -8.82
CA TYR A 205 20.36 6.19 -8.54
C TYR A 205 21.01 7.28 -9.40
N LYS A 206 22.32 7.21 -9.66
CA LYS A 206 22.98 8.12 -10.60
C LYS A 206 22.39 8.02 -12.01
N ALA A 207 22.11 6.81 -12.49
CA ALA A 207 21.64 6.57 -13.85
C ALA A 207 20.18 6.96 -14.08
N ILE A 208 19.29 6.75 -13.11
CA ILE A 208 17.85 6.99 -13.28
C ILE A 208 17.45 8.48 -13.23
N ARG A 209 18.36 9.40 -12.93
CA ARG A 209 18.05 10.84 -12.83
C ARG A 209 17.40 11.39 -14.08
N LYS A 210 17.99 11.12 -15.25
CA LYS A 210 17.45 11.59 -16.53
C LYS A 210 16.06 11.03 -16.77
N THR A 211 15.89 9.72 -16.59
CA THR A 211 14.63 9.00 -16.81
C THR A 211 13.52 9.47 -15.87
N SER A 212 13.79 9.56 -14.58
CA SER A 212 12.78 9.99 -13.60
C SER A 212 12.29 11.43 -13.81
N LEU A 213 13.13 12.32 -14.34
CA LEU A 213 12.73 13.69 -14.69
C LEU A 213 11.86 13.78 -15.96
N GLN A 214 11.86 12.74 -16.80
CA GLN A 214 11.05 12.72 -18.03
C GLN A 214 9.55 12.56 -17.75
N VAL A 215 9.13 12.27 -16.52
CA VAL A 215 7.70 12.13 -16.14
C VAL A 215 6.88 13.35 -16.56
N ASP A 216 7.47 14.56 -16.47
CA ASP A 216 6.81 15.79 -16.91
C ASP A 216 6.39 15.75 -18.39
N ASN A 217 7.12 15.03 -19.25
CA ASN A 217 6.83 14.90 -20.68
C ASN A 217 5.63 13.98 -20.98
N PHE A 218 5.21 13.15 -20.02
CA PHE A 218 4.11 12.19 -20.20
C PHE A 218 2.76 12.69 -19.64
N LYS A 219 2.71 13.90 -19.10
CA LYS A 219 1.50 14.47 -18.47
C LYS A 219 0.28 14.47 -19.40
N SER A 220 0.47 14.79 -20.68
CA SER A 220 -0.60 14.72 -21.68
C SER A 220 -1.09 13.28 -21.91
N THR A 221 -0.17 12.33 -22.03
CA THR A 221 -0.48 10.90 -22.17
C THR A 221 -1.30 10.38 -20.99
N PHE A 222 -0.93 10.73 -19.75
CA PHE A 222 -1.69 10.34 -18.55
C PHE A 222 -3.12 10.93 -18.58
N THR A 223 -3.23 12.21 -18.92
CA THR A 223 -4.53 12.90 -19.02
C THR A 223 -5.42 12.27 -20.09
N ASN A 224 -4.84 11.86 -21.23
CA ASN A 224 -5.58 11.18 -22.29
C ASN A 224 -6.17 9.84 -21.84
N SER A 225 -5.41 9.03 -21.08
CA SER A 225 -5.96 7.80 -20.48
C SER A 225 -7.15 8.11 -19.57
N PHE A 226 -7.11 9.21 -18.82
CA PHE A 226 -8.18 9.58 -17.89
C PHE A 226 -9.43 10.05 -18.64
N VAL A 227 -9.24 10.83 -19.72
CA VAL A 227 -10.31 11.21 -20.65
C VAL A 227 -10.93 9.96 -21.27
N ARG A 228 -10.11 9.00 -21.70
CA ARG A 228 -10.61 7.75 -22.30
C ARG A 228 -11.42 6.92 -21.31
N LEU A 229 -11.00 6.84 -20.04
CA LEU A 229 -11.82 6.21 -18.99
C LEU A 229 -13.15 6.93 -18.81
N LYS A 230 -13.17 8.27 -18.84
CA LYS A 230 -14.41 9.06 -18.70
C LYS A 230 -15.42 8.76 -19.81
N GLU A 231 -14.95 8.52 -21.04
CA GLU A 231 -15.78 8.14 -22.17
C GLU A 231 -16.38 6.74 -22.00
N LEU A 232 -15.58 5.77 -21.57
CA LEU A 232 -16.01 4.39 -21.36
C LEU A 232 -16.92 4.24 -20.13
N TYR A 233 -16.66 5.04 -19.09
CA TYR A 233 -17.36 5.00 -17.81
C TYR A 233 -17.66 6.43 -17.32
N PRO A 234 -18.82 7.02 -17.70
CA PRO A 234 -19.17 8.39 -17.35
C PRO A 234 -19.19 8.70 -15.84
N ALA A 235 -19.37 7.70 -14.98
CA ALA A 235 -19.36 7.86 -13.52
C ALA A 235 -17.94 7.95 -12.91
N ALA A 236 -16.88 7.76 -13.71
CA ALA A 236 -15.50 7.75 -13.26
C ALA A 236 -15.11 8.98 -12.42
N LYS A 237 -14.29 8.71 -11.40
CA LYS A 237 -13.76 9.69 -10.45
C LYS A 237 -12.24 9.68 -10.50
N PHE A 238 -11.60 10.84 -10.53
CA PHE A 238 -10.18 10.95 -10.80
C PHE A 238 -9.41 11.55 -9.61
N PRO A 239 -8.48 10.80 -9.00
CA PRO A 239 -7.60 11.35 -7.97
C PRO A 239 -6.53 12.26 -8.58
N ASP A 240 -5.92 13.10 -7.76
CA ASP A 240 -4.62 13.68 -8.11
C ASP A 240 -3.55 12.59 -8.16
N VAL A 241 -2.51 12.80 -8.97
CA VAL A 241 -1.39 11.86 -9.12
C VAL A 241 -0.10 12.50 -8.63
N TYR A 242 0.58 11.81 -7.72
CA TYR A 242 1.82 12.24 -7.09
C TYR A 242 2.95 11.34 -7.53
N PHE A 243 3.98 11.95 -8.10
CA PHE A 243 5.17 11.26 -8.57
C PHE A 243 6.34 11.57 -7.64
N LEU A 244 7.00 10.51 -7.18
CA LEU A 244 8.01 10.59 -6.14
C LEU A 244 9.13 9.57 -6.38
N ILE A 245 10.26 9.79 -5.71
CA ILE A 245 11.29 8.77 -5.55
C ILE A 245 11.10 8.15 -4.17
N GLY A 246 10.76 6.86 -4.16
CA GLY A 246 10.45 6.09 -2.96
C GLY A 246 11.60 5.17 -2.54
N ALA A 247 11.35 4.33 -1.52
CA ALA A 247 12.32 3.32 -1.05
C ALA A 247 12.20 1.97 -1.79
N PHE A 248 11.68 1.98 -3.03
CA PHE A 248 11.47 0.78 -3.85
C PHE A 248 10.53 -0.26 -3.20
N THR A 249 9.58 0.23 -2.40
CA THR A 249 8.61 -0.60 -1.66
C THR A 249 7.24 -0.66 -2.33
N SER A 250 6.95 0.23 -3.29
CA SER A 250 5.70 0.25 -4.06
C SER A 250 5.86 1.09 -5.32
N GLY A 251 5.46 0.52 -6.46
CA GLY A 251 5.44 1.19 -7.76
C GLY A 251 4.21 2.11 -7.90
N GLY A 252 3.02 1.61 -7.57
CA GLY A 252 1.80 2.41 -7.40
C GLY A 252 1.17 2.20 -6.03
N THR A 253 0.37 3.17 -5.56
CA THR A 253 -0.35 3.10 -4.28
C THR A 253 -1.57 4.03 -4.31
N VAL A 254 -2.73 3.48 -3.98
CA VAL A 254 -3.95 4.24 -3.71
C VAL A 254 -3.91 4.83 -2.29
N SER A 255 -4.28 6.09 -2.14
CA SER A 255 -4.38 6.79 -0.85
C SER A 255 -5.60 7.70 -0.81
N ASN A 256 -5.86 8.36 0.33
CA ASN A 256 -6.90 9.39 0.37
C ASN A 256 -6.46 10.68 -0.33
N THR A 257 -5.16 10.93 -0.44
CA THR A 257 -4.63 12.12 -1.11
C THR A 257 -4.67 12.00 -2.62
N GLY A 258 -4.36 10.81 -3.13
CA GLY A 258 -4.26 10.56 -4.55
C GLY A 258 -3.44 9.32 -4.88
N LEU A 259 -3.21 9.09 -6.16
CA LEU A 259 -2.38 8.00 -6.65
C LEU A 259 -0.91 8.35 -6.42
N LEU A 260 -0.15 7.46 -5.77
CA LEU A 260 1.25 7.67 -5.45
C LEU A 260 2.11 6.74 -6.31
N ILE A 261 3.00 7.33 -7.12
CA ILE A 261 3.82 6.60 -8.09
C ILE A 261 5.29 6.70 -7.70
N GLY A 262 5.87 5.56 -7.31
CA GLY A 262 7.29 5.39 -7.05
C GLY A 262 8.08 5.27 -8.36
N VAL A 263 8.46 6.41 -8.95
CA VAL A 263 9.02 6.48 -10.31
C VAL A 263 10.33 5.70 -10.43
N ASN A 264 11.11 5.60 -9.36
CA ASN A 264 12.32 4.79 -9.37
C ASN A 264 12.07 3.30 -9.66
N GLN A 265 10.86 2.76 -9.52
CA GLN A 265 10.58 1.39 -9.96
C GLN A 265 10.29 1.26 -11.45
N TYR A 266 10.08 2.36 -12.16
CA TYR A 266 9.76 2.36 -13.60
C TYR A 266 10.89 2.93 -14.45
N CYS A 267 12.09 3.05 -13.92
CA CYS A 267 13.22 3.61 -14.66
C CYS A 267 14.02 2.55 -15.45
N LYS A 268 13.48 1.35 -15.71
CA LYS A 268 14.19 0.35 -16.51
C LYS A 268 14.26 0.82 -17.98
N SER A 269 15.47 0.79 -18.54
CA SER A 269 15.77 1.03 -19.95
C SER A 269 17.19 0.55 -20.26
N ASP A 270 17.54 0.53 -21.54
CA ASP A 270 18.92 0.30 -21.98
C ASP A 270 19.88 1.30 -21.30
N GLY A 271 21.00 0.79 -20.79
CA GLY A 271 22.02 1.59 -20.11
C GLY A 271 21.76 1.91 -18.62
N ILE A 272 20.64 1.47 -18.03
CA ILE A 272 20.41 1.60 -16.59
C ILE A 272 21.00 0.38 -15.87
N PRO A 273 22.08 0.53 -15.07
CA PRO A 273 22.72 -0.59 -14.38
C PRO A 273 21.81 -1.12 -13.27
N THR A 274 21.64 -2.44 -13.20
CA THR A 274 20.81 -3.08 -12.16
C THR A 274 21.58 -4.03 -11.27
N ASP A 275 22.90 -4.15 -11.43
CA ASP A 275 23.73 -5.13 -10.72
C ASP A 275 23.75 -4.94 -9.21
N GLU A 276 23.53 -3.70 -8.75
CA GLU A 276 23.40 -3.35 -7.33
C GLU A 276 22.04 -3.75 -6.72
N LEU A 277 21.07 -4.12 -7.55
CA LEU A 277 19.72 -4.51 -7.12
C LEU A 277 19.63 -6.03 -6.93
N SER A 278 18.99 -6.46 -5.84
CA SER A 278 18.69 -7.88 -5.63
C SER A 278 17.72 -8.41 -6.69
N PHE A 279 17.70 -9.73 -6.91
CA PHE A 279 16.76 -10.36 -7.85
C PHE A 279 15.31 -9.94 -7.58
N GLY A 280 14.87 -9.94 -6.32
CA GLY A 280 13.52 -9.53 -5.94
C GLY A 280 13.21 -8.04 -6.17
N LEU A 281 14.22 -7.16 -6.23
CA LEU A 281 14.02 -5.77 -6.65
C LEU A 281 13.95 -5.67 -8.18
N LYS A 282 14.77 -6.44 -8.91
CA LYS A 282 14.76 -6.49 -10.38
C LYS A 282 13.41 -6.96 -10.92
N THR A 283 12.73 -7.91 -10.26
CA THR A 283 11.38 -8.37 -10.66
C THR A 283 10.31 -7.30 -10.50
N ARG A 284 10.56 -6.25 -9.72
CA ARG A 284 9.64 -5.13 -9.49
C ARG A 284 9.95 -3.91 -10.36
N MET A 285 10.87 -4.06 -11.31
CA MET A 285 11.22 -3.00 -12.26
C MET A 285 10.34 -3.05 -13.50
N GLY A 286 9.70 -1.94 -13.82
CA GLY A 286 9.02 -1.72 -15.09
C GLY A 286 9.85 -0.87 -16.04
N ASP A 287 9.67 -1.08 -17.35
CA ASP A 287 10.24 -0.19 -18.37
C ASP A 287 9.53 1.17 -18.32
N PHE A 288 10.31 2.24 -18.46
CA PHE A 288 9.79 3.61 -18.34
C PHE A 288 8.71 3.94 -19.38
N LYS A 289 8.80 3.33 -20.57
CA LYS A 289 7.78 3.46 -21.62
C LYS A 289 6.38 2.98 -21.18
N TYR A 290 6.29 2.10 -20.18
CA TYR A 290 5.02 1.59 -19.65
C TYR A 290 4.49 2.38 -18.44
N LEU A 291 5.15 3.46 -18.04
CA LEU A 291 4.67 4.32 -16.96
C LEU A 291 3.21 4.81 -17.18
N PRO A 292 2.78 5.21 -18.40
CA PRO A 292 1.37 5.55 -18.64
C PRO A 292 0.40 4.38 -18.38
N ASN A 293 0.81 3.15 -18.69
CA ASN A 293 0.00 1.95 -18.55
C ASN A 293 -0.21 1.59 -17.08
N ILE A 294 0.83 1.75 -16.26
CA ILE A 294 0.74 1.56 -14.81
C ILE A 294 -0.19 2.59 -14.18
N ILE A 295 -0.11 3.86 -14.58
CA ILE A 295 -1.00 4.89 -14.03
C ILE A 295 -2.45 4.62 -14.43
N ALA A 296 -2.67 4.12 -15.64
CA ALA A 296 -3.98 3.68 -16.10
C ALA A 296 -4.51 2.50 -15.28
N HIS A 297 -3.69 1.49 -15.00
CA HIS A 297 -4.02 0.38 -14.10
C HIS A 297 -4.44 0.90 -12.72
N GLU A 298 -3.59 1.71 -12.09
CA GLU A 298 -3.82 2.21 -10.73
C GLU A 298 -5.05 3.12 -10.61
N LEU A 299 -5.39 3.84 -11.68
CA LEU A 299 -6.62 4.63 -11.76
C LEU A 299 -7.87 3.76 -11.61
N ILE A 300 -7.83 2.51 -12.10
CA ILE A 300 -8.99 1.61 -12.03
C ILE A 300 -9.31 1.25 -10.58
N HIS A 301 -8.31 1.11 -9.71
CA HIS A 301 -8.56 0.84 -8.29
C HIS A 301 -9.38 1.95 -7.59
N TYR A 302 -9.32 3.21 -8.06
CA TYR A 302 -10.21 4.27 -7.56
C TYR A 302 -11.67 4.12 -7.97
N GLN A 303 -11.94 3.29 -8.98
CA GLN A 303 -13.31 3.02 -9.44
C GLN A 303 -13.89 1.76 -8.79
N GLN A 304 -13.09 1.02 -8.02
CA GLN A 304 -13.44 -0.28 -7.45
C GLN A 304 -14.03 -0.20 -6.03
N ASP A 305 -14.22 1.01 -5.46
CA ASP A 305 -14.79 1.21 -4.12
C ASP A 305 -16.20 0.59 -3.96
N GLY A 306 -16.92 0.37 -5.07
CA GLY A 306 -18.26 -0.20 -5.08
C GLY A 306 -18.31 -1.73 -5.21
N LEU A 307 -17.18 -2.44 -5.33
CA LEU A 307 -17.18 -3.89 -5.52
C LEU A 307 -17.64 -4.63 -4.25
N LYS A 308 -18.09 -5.88 -4.43
CA LYS A 308 -18.38 -6.76 -3.29
C LYS A 308 -17.10 -7.08 -2.51
N GLU A 309 -17.17 -6.94 -1.19
CA GLU A 309 -16.17 -7.49 -0.28
C GLU A 309 -16.26 -9.02 -0.26
N ASP A 310 -15.14 -9.68 -0.56
CA ASP A 310 -15.02 -11.13 -0.73
C ASP A 310 -13.55 -11.53 -0.55
N THR A 311 -13.27 -12.63 0.17
CA THR A 311 -11.93 -13.10 0.51
C THR A 311 -11.40 -14.23 -0.40
N THR A 312 -12.14 -14.63 -1.44
CA THR A 312 -11.75 -15.71 -2.35
C THR A 312 -10.63 -15.27 -3.29
N THR A 313 -9.76 -16.20 -3.70
CA THR A 313 -8.75 -15.93 -4.72
C THR A 313 -9.37 -15.34 -6.00
N LEU A 314 -10.57 -15.81 -6.38
CA LEU A 314 -11.33 -15.30 -7.53
C LEU A 314 -11.60 -13.79 -7.44
N SER A 315 -12.02 -13.28 -6.28
CA SER A 315 -12.29 -11.85 -6.11
C SER A 315 -11.02 -11.02 -6.30
N TYR A 316 -9.92 -11.43 -5.67
CA TYR A 316 -8.64 -10.72 -5.76
C TYR A 316 -8.08 -10.72 -7.18
N VAL A 317 -8.05 -11.87 -7.88
CA VAL A 317 -7.53 -11.91 -9.25
C VAL A 317 -8.39 -11.06 -10.19
N ILE A 318 -9.73 -11.10 -10.07
CA ILE A 318 -10.60 -10.26 -10.88
C ILE A 318 -10.31 -8.78 -10.63
N ARG A 319 -10.09 -8.34 -9.38
CA ARG A 319 -9.80 -6.93 -9.07
C ARG A 319 -8.50 -6.45 -9.72
N GLU A 320 -7.42 -7.21 -9.62
CA GLU A 320 -6.12 -6.85 -10.23
C GLU A 320 -6.15 -6.97 -11.76
N GLY A 321 -6.68 -8.06 -12.28
CA GLY A 321 -6.74 -8.27 -13.74
C GLY A 321 -7.75 -7.36 -14.45
N MET A 322 -8.80 -6.90 -13.76
CA MET A 322 -9.69 -5.83 -14.24
C MET A 322 -8.94 -4.51 -14.37
N ALA A 323 -8.06 -4.19 -13.42
CA ALA A 323 -7.24 -3.00 -13.47
C ALA A 323 -6.26 -3.05 -14.66
N ASP A 324 -5.65 -4.22 -14.92
CA ASP A 324 -4.84 -4.42 -16.14
C ASP A 324 -5.65 -4.29 -17.42
N MET A 325 -6.81 -4.94 -17.50
CA MET A 325 -7.60 -4.97 -18.73
C MET A 325 -8.18 -3.60 -19.08
N ILE A 326 -8.85 -2.94 -18.12
CA ILE A 326 -9.39 -1.60 -18.38
C ILE A 326 -8.25 -0.59 -18.51
N GLY A 327 -7.15 -0.75 -17.77
CA GLY A 327 -5.92 0.03 -17.92
C GLY A 327 -5.40 -0.02 -19.35
N GLU A 328 -5.29 -1.22 -19.92
CA GLU A 328 -4.90 -1.42 -21.32
C GLU A 328 -5.87 -0.75 -22.30
N LEU A 329 -7.19 -0.88 -22.09
CA LEU A 329 -8.18 -0.23 -22.95
C LEU A 329 -8.03 1.30 -23.01
N ILE A 330 -7.60 1.93 -21.91
CA ILE A 330 -7.52 3.39 -21.82
C ILE A 330 -6.13 3.94 -22.17
N SER A 331 -5.06 3.13 -22.05
CA SER A 331 -3.68 3.57 -22.33
C SER A 331 -3.03 2.87 -23.53
N GLY A 332 -3.71 1.90 -24.14
CA GLY A 332 -3.31 1.23 -25.38
C GLY A 332 -2.28 0.11 -25.24
N ASN A 333 -1.83 -0.22 -24.02
CA ASN A 333 -0.94 -1.36 -23.78
C ASN A 333 -1.08 -1.88 -22.34
N ASN A 334 -0.68 -3.12 -22.11
CA ASN A 334 -0.77 -3.78 -20.81
C ASN A 334 0.37 -3.33 -19.88
N ALA A 335 0.04 -3.04 -18.62
CA ALA A 335 1.02 -2.65 -17.60
C ALA A 335 1.99 -3.80 -17.23
N ASN A 336 1.54 -5.03 -17.38
CA ASN A 336 2.25 -6.28 -17.09
C ASN A 336 2.57 -7.09 -18.37
N ALA A 337 2.95 -6.41 -19.46
CA ALA A 337 3.25 -7.05 -20.75
C ALA A 337 4.24 -8.24 -20.63
N ALA A 338 5.26 -8.13 -19.79
CA ALA A 338 6.22 -9.22 -19.56
C ALA A 338 5.59 -10.49 -18.95
N LEU A 339 4.57 -10.33 -18.10
CA LEU A 339 3.83 -11.47 -17.54
C LEU A 339 2.99 -12.15 -18.63
N HIS A 340 2.38 -11.38 -19.52
CA HIS A 340 1.65 -11.90 -20.67
C HIS A 340 2.58 -12.67 -21.61
N ASP A 341 3.75 -12.12 -21.94
CA ASP A 341 4.75 -12.78 -22.77
C ASP A 341 5.22 -14.10 -22.13
N TRP A 342 5.45 -14.10 -20.82
CA TRP A 342 5.86 -15.30 -20.09
C TRP A 342 4.75 -16.36 -20.01
N ALA A 343 3.48 -15.95 -19.91
CA ALA A 343 2.34 -16.84 -19.83
C ALA A 343 2.06 -17.58 -21.15
N ASN A 344 2.56 -17.07 -22.28
CA ASN A 344 2.42 -17.71 -23.59
C ASN A 344 2.96 -19.16 -23.56
N GLY A 345 2.13 -20.11 -23.99
CA GLY A 345 2.40 -21.54 -23.94
C GLY A 345 2.27 -22.19 -22.56
N LYS A 346 1.90 -21.44 -21.52
CA LYS A 346 1.72 -21.91 -20.12
C LYS A 346 0.30 -21.72 -19.62
N GLU A 347 -0.61 -21.25 -20.46
CA GLU A 347 -1.96 -20.80 -20.12
C GLU A 347 -2.76 -21.89 -19.41
N LYS A 348 -2.80 -23.11 -19.99
CA LYS A 348 -3.53 -24.25 -19.38
C LYS A 348 -2.94 -24.67 -18.03
N MET A 349 -1.62 -24.57 -17.87
CA MET A 349 -0.96 -24.89 -16.60
C MET A 349 -1.35 -23.89 -15.51
N ILE A 350 -1.28 -22.58 -15.82
CA ILE A 350 -1.67 -21.50 -14.92
C ILE A 350 -3.15 -21.66 -14.55
N TRP A 351 -4.01 -21.89 -15.53
CA TRP A 351 -5.46 -22.00 -15.35
C TRP A 351 -5.85 -23.18 -14.44
N ARG A 352 -5.30 -24.38 -14.68
CA ARG A 352 -5.55 -25.57 -13.83
C ARG A 352 -5.09 -25.39 -12.39
N ARG A 353 -4.05 -24.60 -12.14
CA ARG A 353 -3.64 -24.23 -10.78
C ARG A 353 -4.65 -23.28 -10.15
N PHE A 354 -5.12 -22.30 -10.91
CA PHE A 354 -6.08 -21.31 -10.44
C PHE A 354 -7.41 -21.94 -10.03
N GLU A 355 -7.96 -22.85 -10.83
CA GLU A 355 -9.23 -23.52 -10.53
C GLU A 355 -9.23 -24.25 -9.19
N LYS A 356 -8.08 -24.75 -8.73
CA LYS A 356 -7.93 -25.40 -7.42
C LYS A 356 -7.99 -24.42 -6.25
N ASP A 357 -7.65 -23.16 -6.48
CA ASP A 357 -7.52 -22.12 -5.46
C ASP A 357 -8.65 -21.08 -5.51
N MET A 358 -9.38 -20.95 -6.62
CA MET A 358 -10.24 -19.79 -6.91
C MET A 358 -11.32 -19.52 -5.87
N TYR A 359 -11.86 -20.55 -5.23
CA TYR A 359 -12.89 -20.41 -4.18
C TYR A 359 -12.36 -20.43 -2.75
N TYR A 360 -11.04 -20.48 -2.56
CA TYR A 360 -10.39 -20.45 -1.25
C TYR A 360 -9.74 -19.10 -1.00
N ASN A 361 -9.50 -18.76 0.27
CA ASN A 361 -8.67 -17.61 0.64
C ASN A 361 -7.17 -17.95 0.49
N ARG A 362 -6.71 -18.00 -0.75
CA ARG A 362 -5.32 -18.35 -1.15
C ARG A 362 -4.71 -17.34 -2.11
N TYR A 363 -5.22 -16.11 -2.12
CA TYR A 363 -4.77 -15.06 -3.04
C TYR A 363 -3.27 -14.73 -2.92
N GLY A 364 -2.65 -14.95 -1.76
CA GLY A 364 -1.21 -14.77 -1.56
C GLY A 364 -0.33 -15.72 -2.39
N ASN A 365 -0.90 -16.76 -3.02
CA ASN A 365 -0.22 -17.59 -4.01
C ASN A 365 -0.20 -16.95 -5.42
N TRP A 366 -0.97 -15.87 -5.62
CA TRP A 366 -1.30 -15.31 -6.94
C TRP A 366 -0.96 -13.82 -7.08
N ILE A 367 -0.94 -13.07 -5.99
CA ILE A 367 -0.78 -11.60 -5.98
C ILE A 367 0.19 -11.19 -4.87
N ALA A 368 1.05 -10.20 -5.18
CA ALA A 368 2.11 -9.65 -4.36
C ALA A 368 3.06 -10.72 -3.77
N ASN A 369 3.43 -11.70 -4.58
CA ASN A 369 4.16 -12.90 -4.15
C ASN A 369 5.60 -13.00 -4.70
N SER A 370 6.23 -11.85 -5.02
CA SER A 370 7.61 -11.74 -5.53
C SER A 370 8.69 -12.50 -4.75
N GLN A 371 8.48 -12.75 -3.45
CA GLN A 371 9.36 -13.54 -2.58
C GLN A 371 9.38 -15.03 -2.93
N GLN A 372 8.40 -15.52 -3.68
CA GLN A 372 8.30 -16.90 -4.17
C GLN A 372 8.73 -17.01 -5.66
N ALA A 373 9.17 -15.90 -6.25
CA ALA A 373 9.50 -15.85 -7.67
C ALA A 373 10.75 -16.66 -7.99
N THR A 374 10.68 -17.41 -9.09
CA THR A 374 11.83 -18.07 -9.72
C THR A 374 11.80 -17.80 -11.23
N PRO A 375 12.87 -18.06 -11.99
CA PRO A 375 12.85 -17.93 -13.45
C PRO A 375 11.71 -18.71 -14.12
N ASP A 376 11.35 -19.88 -13.57
CA ASP A 376 10.29 -20.76 -14.10
C ASP A 376 8.92 -20.53 -13.47
N ASN A 377 8.79 -19.58 -12.54
CA ASN A 377 7.54 -19.22 -11.88
C ASN A 377 7.57 -17.74 -11.53
N LEU A 378 7.16 -16.90 -12.49
CA LEU A 378 7.03 -15.46 -12.25
C LEU A 378 5.95 -15.18 -11.19
N PRO A 379 6.12 -14.11 -10.39
CA PRO A 379 5.10 -13.71 -9.44
C PRO A 379 3.87 -13.13 -10.16
N ASP A 380 2.83 -12.83 -9.39
CA ASP A 380 1.70 -12.01 -9.83
C ASP A 380 0.88 -12.60 -11.00
N GLN A 381 0.94 -13.93 -11.20
CA GLN A 381 0.14 -14.64 -12.21
C GLN A 381 -1.37 -14.43 -12.07
N GLY A 382 -1.85 -13.99 -10.90
CA GLY A 382 -3.24 -13.60 -10.68
C GLY A 382 -3.70 -12.44 -11.56
N TYR A 383 -2.81 -11.51 -11.91
CA TYR A 383 -3.12 -10.40 -12.82
C TYR A 383 -3.51 -10.92 -14.20
N TRP A 384 -2.73 -11.85 -14.75
CA TRP A 384 -3.03 -12.49 -16.03
C TRP A 384 -4.35 -13.28 -15.98
N VAL A 385 -4.59 -14.07 -14.93
CA VAL A 385 -5.85 -14.84 -14.77
C VAL A 385 -7.06 -13.91 -14.76
N GLY A 386 -7.03 -12.88 -13.91
CA GLY A 386 -8.11 -11.91 -13.82
C GLY A 386 -8.34 -11.15 -15.13
N TYR A 387 -7.26 -10.83 -15.83
CA TYR A 387 -7.31 -10.18 -17.14
C TYR A 387 -8.07 -11.07 -18.12
N GLN A 388 -7.77 -12.38 -18.19
CA GLN A 388 -8.47 -13.30 -19.09
C GLN A 388 -9.97 -13.38 -18.76
N ILE A 389 -10.35 -13.42 -17.48
CA ILE A 389 -11.76 -13.43 -17.06
C ILE A 389 -12.47 -12.16 -17.54
N CYS A 390 -11.87 -10.99 -17.26
CA CYS A 390 -12.46 -9.70 -17.62
C CYS A 390 -12.52 -9.53 -19.13
N LYS A 391 -11.44 -9.88 -19.85
CA LYS A 391 -11.38 -9.79 -21.31
C LYS A 391 -12.42 -10.69 -21.97
N ALA A 392 -12.57 -11.94 -21.53
CA ALA A 392 -13.60 -12.84 -22.08
C ALA A 392 -15.02 -12.28 -21.90
N TYR A 393 -15.31 -11.69 -20.73
CA TYR A 393 -16.59 -11.01 -20.51
C TYR A 393 -16.76 -9.79 -21.42
N TYR A 394 -15.73 -8.96 -21.55
CA TYR A 394 -15.73 -7.78 -22.40
C TYR A 394 -15.94 -8.15 -23.87
N ASP A 395 -15.18 -9.11 -24.39
CA ASP A 395 -15.22 -9.53 -25.80
C ASP A 395 -16.60 -10.07 -26.18
N LYS A 396 -17.23 -10.83 -25.28
CA LYS A 396 -18.58 -11.39 -25.47
C LYS A 396 -19.71 -10.36 -25.41
N SER A 397 -19.50 -9.23 -24.74
CA SER A 397 -20.53 -8.20 -24.60
C SER A 397 -20.67 -7.37 -25.88
N ASP A 398 -21.90 -7.15 -26.35
CA ASP A 398 -22.16 -6.25 -27.48
C ASP A 398 -21.95 -4.79 -27.08
N ASP A 399 -22.38 -4.43 -25.87
CA ASP A 399 -22.15 -3.10 -25.28
C ASP A 399 -20.90 -3.12 -24.41
N LYS A 400 -19.83 -2.49 -24.91
CA LYS A 400 -18.53 -2.41 -24.24
C LYS A 400 -18.55 -1.48 -23.03
N ASN A 401 -19.32 -0.40 -23.06
CA ASN A 401 -19.44 0.53 -21.93
C ASN A 401 -20.21 -0.14 -20.79
N LYS A 402 -21.27 -0.89 -21.13
CA LYS A 402 -21.97 -1.72 -20.15
C LYS A 402 -21.04 -2.78 -19.55
N ALA A 403 -20.20 -3.42 -20.35
CA ALA A 403 -19.26 -4.42 -19.82
C ALA A 403 -18.28 -3.82 -18.79
N VAL A 404 -17.72 -2.64 -19.07
CA VAL A 404 -16.87 -1.90 -18.13
C VAL A 404 -17.65 -1.51 -16.87
N ASN A 405 -18.89 -1.02 -17.02
CA ASN A 405 -19.74 -0.70 -15.88
C ASN A 405 -20.04 -1.93 -15.01
N ASP A 406 -20.37 -3.07 -15.62
CA ASP A 406 -20.67 -4.32 -14.91
C ASP A 406 -19.43 -4.80 -14.13
N MET A 407 -18.23 -4.72 -14.73
CA MET A 407 -16.96 -5.04 -14.06
C MET A 407 -16.72 -4.17 -12.83
N LEU A 408 -16.88 -2.86 -12.96
CA LEU A 408 -16.66 -1.91 -11.86
C LEU A 408 -17.73 -1.98 -10.75
N ASN A 409 -18.79 -2.78 -10.95
CA ASN A 409 -19.92 -2.89 -10.03
C ASN A 409 -20.26 -4.36 -9.68
N ILE A 410 -19.31 -5.29 -9.80
CA ILE A 410 -19.54 -6.72 -9.49
C ILE A 410 -20.04 -6.90 -8.05
N LYS A 411 -21.19 -7.56 -7.91
CA LYS A 411 -21.80 -7.95 -6.62
C LYS A 411 -21.69 -9.43 -6.30
N ASP A 412 -21.34 -10.25 -7.29
CA ASP A 412 -21.16 -11.69 -7.19
C ASP A 412 -20.05 -12.11 -8.18
N TYR A 413 -18.88 -12.44 -7.65
CA TYR A 413 -17.71 -12.82 -8.46
C TYR A 413 -17.88 -14.17 -9.15
N LYS A 414 -18.59 -15.12 -8.52
CA LYS A 414 -18.82 -16.44 -9.11
C LYS A 414 -19.74 -16.31 -10.33
N ALA A 415 -20.84 -15.58 -10.18
CA ALA A 415 -21.75 -15.34 -11.30
C ALA A 415 -21.08 -14.55 -12.44
N PHE A 416 -20.23 -13.56 -12.12
CA PHE A 416 -19.45 -12.84 -13.12
C PHE A 416 -18.48 -13.77 -13.88
N TYR A 417 -17.75 -14.61 -13.15
CA TYR A 417 -16.84 -15.62 -13.71
C TYR A 417 -17.58 -16.57 -14.66
N GLU A 418 -18.71 -17.14 -14.26
CA GLU A 418 -19.51 -18.04 -15.08
C GLU A 418 -20.03 -17.35 -16.35
N LYS A 419 -20.50 -16.10 -16.24
CA LYS A 419 -20.99 -15.32 -17.37
C LYS A 419 -19.90 -15.00 -18.40
N SER A 420 -18.65 -14.82 -17.96
CA SER A 420 -17.52 -14.57 -18.84
C SER A 420 -17.28 -15.74 -19.81
N GLY A 421 -17.58 -16.97 -19.38
CA GLY A 421 -17.39 -18.18 -20.20
C GLY A 421 -15.92 -18.54 -20.45
N VAL A 422 -14.99 -17.85 -19.79
CA VAL A 422 -13.54 -17.96 -20.00
C VAL A 422 -13.00 -19.39 -19.81
N ALA A 423 -13.62 -20.19 -18.93
CA ALA A 423 -13.19 -21.57 -18.68
C ALA A 423 -13.12 -22.42 -19.97
N LYS A 424 -14.00 -22.14 -20.95
CA LYS A 424 -14.02 -22.85 -22.24
C LYS A 424 -12.76 -22.63 -23.08
N LEU A 425 -12.01 -21.56 -22.82
CA LEU A 425 -10.77 -21.24 -23.55
C LEU A 425 -9.58 -22.09 -23.08
N PHE A 426 -9.66 -22.69 -21.89
CA PHE A 426 -8.53 -23.37 -21.24
C PHE A 426 -8.80 -24.85 -20.93
N GLN A 427 -9.94 -25.39 -21.38
CA GLN A 427 -10.27 -26.82 -21.30
C GLN A 427 -9.34 -27.70 -22.14
#